data_AF-A0A2S7RNG9-F1
#
_entry.id   AF-A0A2S7RNG9-F1
#
_cell.length_a   1.000
_cell.length_b   1.000
_cell.length_c   1.000
_cell.angle_alpha   90.00
_cell.angle_beta   90.00
_cell.angle_gamma   90.00
#
_symmetry.space_group_name_H-M   'P 1'
#
loop_
_entity.id
_entity.type
_entity.pdbx_description
1 polymer ?
#
loop_
_entity_poly.entity_id
_entity_poly.type
_entity_poly.pdbx_seq_one_letter_code
_entity_poly.pdbx_strand_id
1 'polypeptide(L)'
;MNIKIYSSTNCTITVKAIQWLEKKHLSYQFVDLESRALSNKEVKEICSFENADIEQLFTTWSFEFKKIKAGLPKNQEDQLLFLCKTQRHLLRRPLIIIDDALFVGYDQRLMEQLILHE
;
A
#
# COMPACT_ATOMS: atom_id res chain seq x y z
N MET A 1 8.48 -15.31 6.79
CA MET A 1 7.64 -14.18 7.20
C MET A 1 8.40 -12.87 7.24
N ASN A 2 8.36 -12.17 6.12
CA ASN A 2 8.85 -10.81 5.94
C ASN A 2 7.66 -9.86 5.85
N ILE A 3 7.51 -8.94 6.81
CA ILE A 3 6.39 -8.00 6.84
C ILE A 3 6.91 -6.58 6.61
N LYS A 4 6.35 -5.89 5.62
CA LYS A 4 6.60 -4.45 5.37
C LYS A 4 5.29 -3.68 5.40
N ILE A 5 5.29 -2.52 6.05
CA ILE A 5 4.15 -1.60 6.07
C ILE A 5 4.59 -0.27 5.48
N TYR A 6 3.89 0.20 4.46
CA TYR A 6 4.04 1.54 3.91
C TYR A 6 2.84 2.38 4.33
N SER A 7 3.04 3.37 5.19
CA SER A 7 1.95 4.22 5.66
C SER A 7 2.44 5.50 6.34
N SER A 8 1.53 6.26 6.95
CA SER A 8 1.84 7.38 7.86
C SER A 8 1.27 7.12 9.26
N THR A 9 1.89 7.71 10.28
CA THR A 9 1.50 7.53 11.69
C THR A 9 0.15 8.17 12.03
N ASN A 10 -0.28 9.17 11.26
CA ASN A 10 -1.57 9.85 11.46
C ASN A 10 -2.80 9.06 10.93
N CYS A 11 -2.62 7.81 10.48
CA CYS A 11 -3.70 6.98 9.95
C CYS A 11 -4.22 5.98 11.00
N THR A 12 -5.47 6.12 11.42
CA THR A 12 -6.11 5.22 12.40
C THR A 12 -6.09 3.75 11.99
N ILE A 13 -6.21 3.47 10.68
CA ILE A 13 -6.15 2.10 10.14
C ILE A 13 -4.73 1.53 10.29
N THR A 14 -3.71 2.36 10.14
CA THR A 14 -2.30 1.97 10.31
C THR A 14 -2.00 1.63 11.77
N VAL A 15 -2.51 2.43 12.70
CA VAL A 15 -2.40 2.15 14.14
C VAL A 15 -2.99 0.78 14.46
N LYS A 16 -4.17 0.44 13.91
CA LYS A 16 -4.78 -0.89 14.09
C LYS A 16 -3.92 -2.02 13.53
N ALA A 17 -3.36 -1.84 12.34
CA ALA A 17 -2.48 -2.84 11.72
C ALA A 17 -1.21 -3.08 12.56
N ILE A 18 -0.55 -2.01 13.01
CA ILE A 18 0.64 -2.08 13.86
C ILE A 18 0.31 -2.78 15.18
N GLN A 19 -0.76 -2.37 15.86
CA GLN A 19 -1.19 -2.99 17.12
C GLN A 19 -1.43 -4.49 16.99
N TRP A 20 -2.01 -4.92 15.87
CA TRP A 20 -2.23 -6.34 15.60
C TRP A 20 -0.92 -7.11 15.42
N LEU A 21 0.03 -6.55 14.64
CA LEU A 21 1.37 -7.15 14.47
C LEU A 21 2.11 -7.27 15.80
N GLU A 22 2.10 -6.20 16.60
CA GLU A 22 2.73 -6.17 17.93
C GLU A 22 2.10 -7.18 18.88
N LYS A 23 0.76 -7.28 18.90
CA LYS A 23 0.03 -8.27 19.72
C LYS A 23 0.37 -9.71 19.34
N LYS A 24 0.67 -9.96 18.05
CA LYS A 24 1.10 -11.27 17.55
C LYS A 24 2.62 -11.48 17.66
N HIS A 25 3.35 -10.51 18.21
CA HIS A 25 4.82 -10.52 18.32
C HIS A 25 5.53 -10.67 16.96
N LEU A 26 4.95 -10.09 15.90
CA LEU A 26 5.51 -10.16 14.56
C LEU A 26 6.42 -8.97 14.29
N SER A 27 7.63 -9.26 13.81
CA SER A 27 8.58 -8.23 13.38
C SER A 27 8.16 -7.67 12.02
N TYR A 28 8.23 -6.35 11.86
CA TYR A 28 7.87 -5.68 10.62
C TYR A 28 8.81 -4.51 10.33
N GLN A 29 8.96 -4.18 9.04
CA GLN A 29 9.61 -2.95 8.60
C GLN A 29 8.55 -1.88 8.36
N PHE A 30 8.71 -0.71 8.98
CA PHE A 30 7.83 0.43 8.74
C PHE A 30 8.48 1.44 7.82
N VAL A 31 7.78 1.79 6.74
CA VAL A 31 8.17 2.83 5.80
C VAL A 31 7.20 3.99 5.90
N ASP A 32 7.70 5.11 6.41
CA ASP A 32 6.90 6.32 6.54
C ASP A 32 6.74 7.05 5.19
N LEU A 33 5.51 7.06 4.70
CA LEU A 33 5.07 7.74 3.47
C LEU A 33 4.61 9.19 3.72
N GLU A 34 4.65 9.67 4.96
CA GLU A 34 4.49 11.09 5.28
C GLU A 34 5.78 11.86 4.96
N SER A 35 6.91 11.39 5.53
CA SER A 35 8.22 11.99 5.33
C SER A 35 8.78 11.86 3.91
N ARG A 36 8.43 10.79 3.16
CA ARG A 36 8.90 10.59 1.78
C ARG A 36 7.89 9.92 0.86
N ALA A 37 8.15 9.97 -0.44
CA ALA A 37 7.44 9.19 -1.44
C ALA A 37 8.01 7.75 -1.54
N LEU A 38 7.23 6.85 -2.14
CA LEU A 38 7.74 5.56 -2.61
C LEU A 38 8.84 5.80 -3.64
N SER A 39 9.97 5.11 -3.46
CA SER A 39 11.04 5.08 -4.45
C SER A 39 10.62 4.26 -5.66
N ASN A 40 11.28 4.47 -6.80
CA ASN A 40 10.99 3.69 -8.01
C ASN A 40 11.16 2.16 -7.76
N LYS A 41 12.07 1.76 -6.87
CA LYS A 41 12.26 0.34 -6.51
C LYS A 41 11.08 -0.22 -5.72
N GLU A 42 10.59 0.53 -4.74
CA GLU A 42 9.42 0.13 -3.94
C GLU A 42 8.15 0.10 -4.79
N VAL A 43 7.99 1.05 -5.73
CA VAL A 43 6.87 0.99 -6.68
C VAL A 43 6.96 -0.24 -7.56
N LYS A 44 8.15 -0.59 -8.07
CA LYS A 44 8.34 -1.82 -8.86
C LYS A 44 8.03 -3.09 -8.07
N GLU A 45 8.44 -3.15 -6.80
CA GLU A 45 8.09 -4.24 -5.88
C GLU A 45 6.57 -4.33 -5.74
N ILE A 46 5.89 -3.22 -5.45
CA ILE A 46 4.42 -3.18 -5.34
C ILE A 46 3.77 -3.61 -6.67
N CYS A 47 4.25 -3.16 -7.82
CA CYS A 47 3.70 -3.54 -9.13
C CYS A 47 3.84 -5.03 -9.46
N SER A 48 4.74 -5.77 -8.81
CA SER A 48 4.93 -7.20 -9.06
C SER A 48 3.86 -8.09 -8.43
N PHE A 49 3.06 -7.55 -7.50
CA PHE A 49 1.95 -8.30 -6.90
C PHE A 49 0.74 -8.30 -7.82
N GLU A 50 0.05 -9.44 -7.92
CA GLU A 50 -1.11 -9.61 -8.81
C GLU A 50 -2.25 -8.62 -8.54
N ASN A 51 -2.40 -8.17 -7.29
CA ASN A 51 -3.46 -7.24 -6.87
C ASN A 51 -3.06 -5.75 -7.00
N ALA A 52 -1.91 -5.44 -7.60
CA ALA A 52 -1.34 -4.11 -7.63
C ALA A 52 -1.83 -3.25 -8.80
N ASP A 53 -3.15 -3.01 -8.83
CA ASP A 53 -3.78 -2.13 -9.80
C ASP A 53 -4.12 -0.76 -9.21
N ILE A 54 -4.25 0.24 -10.09
CA ILE A 54 -4.56 1.62 -9.69
C ILE A 54 -5.88 1.69 -8.93
N GLU A 55 -6.88 0.90 -9.32
CA GLU A 55 -8.19 0.89 -8.65
C GLU A 55 -8.15 0.31 -7.24
N GLN A 56 -7.19 -0.57 -6.97
CA GLN A 56 -6.94 -1.10 -5.64
C GLN A 56 -6.10 -0.13 -4.82
N LEU A 57 -4.99 0.34 -5.38
CA LEU A 57 -3.98 1.15 -4.68
C LEU A 57 -4.41 2.60 -4.45
N PHE A 58 -5.32 3.15 -5.25
CA PHE A 58 -5.71 4.56 -5.19
C PHE A 58 -7.21 4.76 -4.96
N THR A 59 -7.54 5.93 -4.42
CA THR A 59 -8.91 6.38 -4.17
C THR A 59 -9.51 6.90 -5.48
N THR A 60 -9.83 5.99 -6.40
CA THR A 60 -10.23 6.32 -7.78
C THR A 60 -11.62 6.95 -7.92
N TRP A 61 -12.46 6.83 -6.89
CA TRP A 61 -13.78 7.46 -6.87
C TRP A 61 -13.72 8.97 -6.63
N SER A 62 -12.58 9.50 -6.15
CA SER A 62 -12.42 10.92 -5.83
C SER A 62 -12.50 11.81 -7.07
N PHE A 63 -12.95 13.06 -6.86
CA PHE A 63 -13.01 14.05 -7.94
C PHE A 63 -11.61 14.38 -8.50
N GLU A 64 -10.60 14.42 -7.63
CA GLU A 64 -9.21 14.67 -7.99
C GLU A 64 -8.66 13.58 -8.92
N PHE A 65 -8.91 12.30 -8.61
CA PHE A 65 -8.50 11.21 -9.47
C PHE A 65 -9.18 11.29 -10.85
N LYS A 66 -10.50 11.55 -10.88
CA LYS A 66 -11.27 11.64 -12.13
C LYS A 66 -10.75 12.75 -13.05
N LYS A 67 -10.27 13.87 -12.50
CA LYS A 67 -9.68 14.98 -13.27
C LYS A 67 -8.38 14.61 -13.98
N ILE A 68 -7.53 13.83 -13.33
CA ILE A 68 -6.20 13.48 -13.85
C ILE A 68 -6.20 12.18 -14.67
N LYS A 69 -7.24 11.34 -14.54
CA LYS A 69 -7.33 10.02 -15.17
C LYS A 69 -7.03 10.03 -16.67
N ALA A 70 -7.51 11.04 -17.40
CA ALA A 70 -7.32 11.15 -18.84
C ALA A 70 -5.87 11.49 -19.26
N GLY A 71 -5.07 12.05 -18.35
CA GLY A 71 -3.67 12.41 -18.59
C GLY A 71 -2.66 11.40 -18.05
N LEU A 72 -3.13 10.24 -17.57
CA LEU A 72 -2.24 9.21 -17.04
C LEU A 72 -1.41 8.55 -18.16
N PRO A 73 -0.16 8.14 -17.86
CA PRO A 73 0.66 7.35 -18.78
C PRO A 73 -0.07 6.09 -19.29
N LYS A 74 0.37 5.52 -20.41
CA LYS A 74 -0.25 4.29 -20.94
C LYS A 74 0.15 3.04 -20.16
N ASN A 75 1.41 2.95 -19.74
CA ASN A 75 1.92 1.80 -19.00
C ASN A 75 1.54 1.88 -17.51
N GLN A 76 1.10 0.77 -16.91
CA GLN A 76 0.64 0.72 -15.52
C GLN A 76 1.72 1.10 -14.50
N GLU A 77 2.96 0.63 -14.67
CA GLU A 77 4.08 0.99 -13.79
C GLU A 77 4.33 2.50 -13.83
N ASP A 78 4.34 3.09 -15.04
CA ASP A 78 4.50 4.54 -15.21
C ASP A 78 3.34 5.32 -14.58
N GLN A 79 2.10 4.81 -14.67
CA GLN A 79 0.94 5.41 -14.02
C GLN A 79 1.09 5.41 -12.50
N LEU A 80 1.49 4.27 -11.91
CA LEU A 80 1.70 4.13 -10.47
C LEU A 80 2.85 5.03 -10.01
N LEU A 81 3.96 5.08 -10.74
CA LEU A 81 5.08 6.00 -10.48
C LEU A 81 4.61 7.46 -10.52
N PHE A 82 3.83 7.85 -11.52
CA PHE A 82 3.29 9.19 -11.66
C PHE A 82 2.39 9.55 -10.48
N LEU A 83 1.43 8.68 -10.13
CA LEU A 83 0.48 8.89 -9.04
C LEU A 83 1.18 8.92 -7.67
N CYS A 84 2.13 8.02 -7.41
CA CYS A 84 2.95 8.01 -6.19
C CYS A 84 3.80 9.26 -6.03
N LYS A 85 4.20 9.94 -7.12
CA LYS A 85 4.98 11.17 -7.05
C LYS A 85 4.10 12.42 -6.92
N THR A 86 3.05 12.49 -7.71
CA THR A 86 2.24 13.71 -7.87
C THR A 86 0.99 13.74 -6.98
N GLN A 87 0.44 12.57 -6.62
CA GLN A 87 -0.85 12.42 -5.96
C GLN A 87 -0.80 11.46 -4.76
N ARG A 88 0.20 11.63 -3.90
CA ARG A 88 0.46 10.78 -2.71
C ARG A 88 -0.72 10.64 -1.75
N HIS A 89 -1.63 11.62 -1.72
CA HIS A 89 -2.80 11.62 -0.86
C HIS A 89 -3.92 10.70 -1.37
N LEU A 90 -3.93 10.37 -2.67
CA LEU A 90 -4.89 9.43 -3.24
C LEU A 90 -4.52 7.98 -2.95
N LEU A 91 -3.25 7.70 -2.63
CA LEU A 91 -2.77 6.36 -2.30
C LEU A 91 -3.48 5.85 -1.05
N ARG A 92 -4.12 4.68 -1.15
CA ARG A 92 -4.72 3.99 -0.01
C ARG A 92 -3.61 3.50 0.93
N ARG A 93 -3.87 3.62 2.22
CA ARG A 93 -2.91 3.30 3.28
C ARG A 93 -3.64 2.58 4.43
N PRO A 94 -2.95 1.69 5.17
CA PRO A 94 -1.59 1.20 4.92
C PRO A 94 -1.52 0.30 3.68
N LEU A 95 -0.34 0.18 3.06
CA LEU A 95 -0.01 -0.96 2.19
C LEU A 95 0.80 -1.94 3.05
N ILE A 96 0.34 -3.17 3.16
CA ILE A 96 0.97 -4.19 3.99
C ILE A 96 1.41 -5.33 3.08
N ILE A 97 2.70 -5.62 3.06
CA ILE A 97 3.26 -6.79 2.38
C ILE A 97 3.57 -7.82 3.44
N ILE A 98 3.09 -9.05 3.25
CA ILE A 98 3.43 -10.22 4.05
C ILE A 98 3.94 -11.27 3.05
N ASP A 99 5.25 -11.50 3.06
CA ASP A 99 5.97 -12.35 2.09
C ASP A 99 5.58 -11.97 0.65
N ASP A 100 4.84 -12.82 -0.06
CA ASP A 100 4.44 -12.61 -1.46
C ASP A 100 2.98 -12.10 -1.62
N ALA A 101 2.36 -11.63 -0.53
CA ALA A 101 1.01 -11.06 -0.55
C ALA A 101 0.99 -9.56 -0.23
N LEU A 102 0.27 -8.81 -1.07
CA LEU A 102 -0.01 -7.38 -0.86
C LEU A 102 -1.44 -7.16 -0.39
N PHE A 103 -1.57 -6.47 0.76
CA PHE A 103 -2.83 -6.00 1.31
C PHE A 103 -2.92 -4.49 1.19
N VAL A 104 -4.05 -4.01 0.69
CA VAL A 104 -4.37 -2.58 0.64
C VAL A 104 -5.38 -2.26 1.74
N GLY A 105 -4.91 -1.61 2.79
CA GLY A 105 -5.66 -1.40 4.03
C GLY A 105 -5.31 -2.44 5.09
N TYR A 106 -6.20 -2.58 6.08
CA TYR A 106 -6.06 -3.56 7.15
C TYR A 106 -7.29 -4.47 7.16
N ASP A 107 -7.09 -5.74 6.90
CA ASP A 107 -8.10 -6.79 7.06
C ASP A 107 -7.52 -7.90 7.95
N GLN A 108 -7.87 -7.84 9.24
CA GLN A 108 -7.37 -8.78 10.22
C GLN A 108 -7.64 -10.24 9.83
N ARG A 109 -8.83 -10.53 9.28
CA ARG A 109 -9.24 -11.90 9.02
C ARG A 109 -8.40 -12.50 7.90
N LEU A 110 -8.25 -11.78 6.80
CA LEU A 110 -7.44 -12.25 5.67
C LEU A 110 -5.96 -12.39 6.05
N MET A 111 -5.44 -11.41 6.80
CA MET A 111 -4.06 -11.46 7.29
C MET A 111 -3.84 -12.63 8.26
N GLU A 112 -4.78 -12.90 9.17
CA GLU A 112 -4.72 -14.07 10.06
C GLU A 112 -4.75 -15.39 9.29
N GLN A 113 -5.57 -15.49 8.24
CA GLN A 113 -5.61 -16.68 7.41
C GLN A 113 -4.28 -16.92 6.69
N LEU A 114 -3.65 -15.88 6.15
CA LEU A 114 -2.36 -16.01 5.47
C LEU A 114 -1.28 -16.56 6.41
N ILE A 115 -1.17 -15.99 7.61
CA ILE A 115 -0.13 -16.38 8.58
C ILE A 115 -0.35 -17.78 9.17
N LEU A 116 -1.59 -18.27 9.24
CA LEU A 116 -1.88 -19.61 9.75
C LEU A 116 -1.61 -20.73 8.74
N HIS A 117 -1.44 -20.41 7.46
CA HIS A 117 -1.26 -21.37 6.38
C HIS A 117 0.19 -21.49 5.87
N GLU A 118 1.13 -20.77 6.49
CA GLU A 118 2.59 -20.92 6.30
C GLU A 118 3.26 -21.61 7.50
#